data_AF-A0A957BNX4-F1
#
_entry.id   AF-A0A957BNX4-F1
#
_cell.length_a   1.000
_cell.length_b   1.000
_cell.length_c   1.000
_cell.angle_alpha   90.00
_cell.angle_beta   90.00
_cell.angle_gamma   90.00
#
_symmetry.space_group_name_H-M   'P 1'
#
loop_
_entity.id
_entity.type
_entity.pdbx_description
1 polymer ?
#
loop_
_entity_poly.entity_id
_entity_poly.type
_entity_poly.pdbx_seq_one_letter_code
_entity_poly.pdbx_strand_id
1 'polypeptide(L)'
;MTEQFPSSIFSINKLDEAEKVAIYRTLIPDWVFDNYGIDRDALTVGGKPVVRFRCPSGSRALEVSVWRQPGERDPMLYFNMVDTFNFQLLVLLVVVNDPAAPRFNIDRDEDGNDTQLGTIARNIHAEERAMQAGL
;
A
#
# COMPACT_ATOMS: atom_id res chain seq x y z
N MET A 1 14.51 33.04 5.88
CA MET A 1 15.00 31.74 5.38
C MET A 1 13.93 31.20 4.46
N THR A 2 14.23 30.98 3.18
CA THR A 2 13.29 30.33 2.28
C THR A 2 13.25 28.86 2.68
N GLU A 3 12.14 28.37 3.24
CA GLU A 3 11.98 26.95 3.49
C GLU A 3 11.99 26.23 2.14
N GLN A 4 13.01 25.40 1.93
CA GLN A 4 13.17 24.64 0.70
C GLN A 4 12.40 23.34 0.86
N PHE A 5 11.27 23.22 0.17
CA PHE A 5 10.50 21.98 0.15
C PHE A 5 11.36 20.81 -0.36
N PRO A 6 11.22 19.61 0.22
CA PRO A 6 11.95 18.44 -0.24
C PRO A 6 11.53 18.08 -1.66
N SER A 7 12.51 17.71 -2.49
CA SER A 7 12.30 17.41 -3.92
C SER A 7 12.46 15.93 -4.27
N SER A 8 12.55 15.05 -3.27
CA SER A 8 12.84 13.62 -3.46
C SER A 8 12.31 12.79 -2.29
N ILE A 9 12.03 11.51 -2.49
CA ILE A 9 11.69 10.54 -1.43
C ILE A 9 12.81 10.49 -0.40
N PHE A 10 14.08 10.51 -0.84
CA PHE A 10 15.23 10.57 0.04
C PHE A 10 15.18 11.75 1.01
N SER A 11 14.86 12.94 0.50
CA SER A 11 14.76 14.15 1.32
C SER A 11 13.54 14.11 2.24
N ILE A 12 12.37 13.66 1.75
CA ILE A 12 11.17 13.51 2.57
C ILE A 12 11.40 12.50 3.70
N ASN A 13 12.06 11.38 3.41
CA ASN A 13 12.34 10.33 4.39
C ASN A 13 13.28 10.78 5.52
N LYS A 14 14.04 11.87 5.33
CA LYS A 14 14.89 12.46 6.37
C LYS A 14 14.17 13.41 7.32
N LEU A 15 12.95 13.82 6.98
CA LEU A 15 12.14 14.65 7.86
C LEU A 15 11.72 13.88 9.11
N ASP A 16 11.27 14.62 10.10
CA ASP A 16 10.65 14.04 11.28
C ASP A 16 9.37 13.29 10.89
N GLU A 17 8.99 12.29 11.70
CA GLU A 17 7.92 11.35 11.36
C GLU A 17 6.60 12.06 11.02
N ALA A 18 6.24 13.09 11.77
CA ALA A 18 5.00 13.83 11.57
C ALA A 18 4.96 14.58 10.22
N GLU A 19 6.04 15.26 9.85
CA GLU A 19 6.14 16.00 8.59
C GLU A 19 6.15 15.05 7.38
N LYS A 20 6.93 13.97 7.49
CA LYS A 20 7.01 12.91 6.50
C LYS A 20 5.64 12.26 6.25
N VAL A 21 4.92 11.90 7.32
CA VAL A 21 3.57 11.32 7.22
C VAL A 21 2.58 12.33 6.65
N ALA A 22 2.65 13.61 7.02
CA ALA A 22 1.77 14.63 6.48
C ALA A 22 1.91 14.76 4.95
N ILE A 23 3.13 14.68 4.42
CA ILE A 23 3.40 14.67 2.98
C ILE A 23 2.88 13.36 2.34
N TYR A 24 3.28 12.19 2.84
CA TYR A 24 2.89 10.93 2.19
C TYR A 24 1.40 10.62 2.29
N ARG A 25 0.71 11.15 3.30
CA ARG A 25 -0.74 11.08 3.40
C ARG A 25 -1.44 11.72 2.19
N THR A 26 -0.87 12.76 1.59
CA THR A 26 -1.50 13.42 0.42
C THR A 26 -1.50 12.55 -0.82
N LEU A 27 -0.78 11.42 -0.82
CA LEU A 27 -0.81 10.43 -1.89
C LEU A 27 -2.07 9.55 -1.83
N ILE A 28 -2.74 9.50 -0.68
CA ILE A 28 -3.96 8.72 -0.50
C ILE A 28 -5.14 9.54 -1.04
N PRO A 29 -5.89 9.03 -2.04
CA PRO A 29 -7.01 9.77 -2.61
C PRO A 29 -8.12 10.04 -1.59
N ASP A 30 -8.79 11.19 -1.71
CA ASP A 30 -9.85 11.61 -0.77
C ASP A 30 -10.98 10.58 -0.63
N TRP A 31 -11.38 9.95 -1.74
CA TRP A 31 -12.45 8.95 -1.74
C TRP A 31 -12.14 7.73 -0.86
N VAL A 32 -10.87 7.43 -0.60
CA VAL A 32 -10.48 6.32 0.29
C VAL A 32 -10.91 6.63 1.72
N PHE A 33 -10.77 7.88 2.15
CA PHE A 33 -11.21 8.29 3.48
C PHE A 33 -12.73 8.35 3.56
N ASP A 34 -13.37 8.97 2.57
CA ASP A 34 -14.81 9.25 2.59
C ASP A 34 -15.64 7.97 2.47
N ASN A 35 -15.25 7.05 1.58
CA ASN A 35 -16.05 5.84 1.31
C ASN A 35 -15.89 4.76 2.39
N TYR A 36 -14.78 4.78 3.14
CA TYR A 36 -14.45 3.72 4.09
C TYR A 36 -14.38 4.18 5.55
N GLY A 37 -14.69 5.45 5.82
CA GLY A 37 -14.74 5.99 7.18
C GLY A 37 -13.38 5.99 7.88
N ILE A 38 -12.30 6.16 7.12
CA ILE A 38 -10.95 6.27 7.66
C ILE A 38 -10.76 7.70 8.15
N ASP A 39 -10.40 7.85 9.43
CA ASP A 39 -10.03 9.15 9.99
C ASP A 39 -8.79 9.68 9.25
N ARG A 40 -8.88 10.88 8.67
CA ARG A 40 -7.82 11.47 7.84
C ARG A 40 -6.58 11.85 8.64
N ASP A 41 -6.73 12.22 9.91
CA ASP A 41 -5.63 12.67 10.76
C ASP A 41 -5.03 11.52 11.55
N ALA A 42 -5.87 10.69 12.15
CA ALA A 42 -5.45 9.53 12.93
C ALA A 42 -5.10 8.32 12.05
N LEU A 43 -5.55 8.29 10.78
CA LEU A 43 -5.37 7.18 9.85
C LEU A 43 -5.88 5.85 10.40
N THR A 44 -7.03 5.93 11.08
CA THR A 44 -7.63 4.82 11.80
C THR A 44 -9.07 4.59 11.41
N VAL A 45 -9.56 3.37 11.65
CA VAL A 45 -10.98 3.03 11.67
C VAL A 45 -11.30 2.48 13.05
N GLY A 46 -12.25 3.11 13.74
CA GLY A 46 -12.58 2.76 15.13
C GLY A 46 -11.38 2.85 16.09
N GLY A 47 -10.47 3.81 15.86
CA GLY A 47 -9.27 4.03 16.67
C GLY A 47 -8.13 3.02 16.43
N LYS A 48 -8.28 2.11 15.47
CA LYS A 48 -7.23 1.15 15.09
C LYS A 48 -6.59 1.56 13.75
N PRO A 49 -5.26 1.52 13.63
CA PRO A 49 -4.55 1.97 12.43
C PRO A 49 -4.89 1.08 11.22
N VAL A 50 -5.16 1.72 10.09
CA VAL A 50 -5.44 1.06 8.80
C VAL A 50 -4.59 1.62 7.66
N VAL A 51 -3.69 2.55 7.94
CA VAL A 51 -2.67 3.01 7.00
C VAL A 51 -1.30 2.70 7.58
N ARG A 52 -0.40 2.18 6.75
CA ARG A 52 0.99 1.95 7.11
C ARG A 52 1.90 2.60 6.08
N PHE A 53 2.84 3.38 6.58
CA PHE A 53 3.97 3.88 5.79
C PHE A 53 5.22 3.07 6.15
N ARG A 54 5.94 2.60 5.14
CA ARG A 54 7.30 2.06 5.29
C ARG A 54 8.24 3.00 4.55
N CYS A 55 8.84 3.90 5.33
CA CYS A 55 9.71 4.96 4.84
C CYS A 55 10.88 5.18 5.82
N PRO A 56 11.86 4.25 5.86
CA PRO A 56 13.01 4.36 6.76
C PRO A 56 13.81 5.64 6.51
N SER A 57 14.35 6.24 7.56
CA SER A 57 15.10 7.50 7.42
C SER A 57 16.31 7.34 6.49
N GLY A 58 16.47 8.29 5.56
CA GLY A 58 17.52 8.26 4.54
C GLY A 58 17.36 7.19 3.45
N SER A 59 16.25 6.44 3.44
CA SER A 59 15.89 5.53 2.34
C SER A 59 15.43 6.30 1.11
N ARG A 60 15.60 5.70 -0.07
CA ARG A 60 15.00 6.15 -1.34
C ARG A 60 13.66 5.50 -1.64
N ALA A 61 13.20 4.61 -0.77
CA ALA A 61 11.98 3.84 -0.93
C ALA A 61 10.86 4.33 -0.03
N LEU A 62 9.64 4.27 -0.56
CA LEU A 62 8.39 4.47 0.15
C LEU A 62 7.47 3.29 -0.20
N GLU A 63 6.90 2.68 0.84
CA GLU A 63 5.70 1.88 0.67
C GLU A 63 4.54 2.48 1.48
N VAL A 64 3.35 2.49 0.88
CA VAL A 64 2.10 2.88 1.54
C VAL A 64 1.13 1.72 1.39
N SER A 65 0.55 1.26 2.50
CA SER A 65 -0.51 0.25 2.51
C SER A 65 -1.72 0.82 3.21
N VAL A 66 -2.90 0.72 2.58
CA VAL A 66 -4.18 1.12 3.18
C VAL A 66 -5.12 -0.08 3.18
N TRP A 67 -5.65 -0.43 4.35
CA TRP A 67 -6.67 -1.46 4.54
C TRP A 67 -8.05 -0.80 4.74
N ARG A 68 -9.13 -1.50 4.40
CA ARG A 68 -10.49 -1.00 4.66
C ARG A 68 -10.83 -1.06 6.12
N GLN A 69 -10.43 -2.15 6.76
CA GLN A 69 -10.73 -2.44 8.16
C GLN A 69 -9.50 -3.00 8.87
N PRO A 70 -9.38 -2.79 10.19
CA PRO A 70 -8.31 -3.39 10.98
C PRO A 70 -8.36 -4.91 10.92
N GLY A 71 -7.23 -5.54 10.60
CA GLY A 71 -7.10 -6.99 10.54
C GLY A 71 -7.45 -7.62 9.19
N GLU A 72 -7.84 -6.82 8.20
CA GLU A 72 -7.88 -7.30 6.82
C GLU A 72 -6.48 -7.71 6.36
N ARG A 73 -6.44 -8.76 5.53
CA ARG A 73 -5.20 -9.35 5.08
C ARG A 73 -4.53 -8.51 4.00
N ASP A 74 -5.26 -8.21 2.94
CA ASP A 74 -4.72 -7.51 1.77
C ASP A 74 -5.12 -6.03 1.82
N PRO A 75 -4.21 -5.12 1.47
CA PRO A 75 -4.55 -3.71 1.37
C PRO A 75 -5.51 -3.48 0.20
N MET A 76 -6.43 -2.53 0.34
CA MET A 76 -7.22 -2.03 -0.78
C MET A 76 -6.38 -1.15 -1.72
N LEU A 77 -5.35 -0.49 -1.16
CA LEU A 77 -4.48 0.42 -1.88
C LEU A 77 -3.05 0.18 -1.42
N TYR A 78 -2.16 -0.06 -2.37
CA TYR A 78 -0.73 -0.21 -2.12
C TYR A 78 0.08 0.60 -3.11
N PHE A 79 1.05 1.34 -2.61
CA PHE A 79 2.06 2.02 -3.39
C PHE A 79 3.45 1.51 -2.99
N ASN A 80 4.27 1.18 -3.99
CA ASN A 80 5.70 0.97 -3.82
C ASN A 80 6.43 1.86 -4.82
N MET A 81 7.19 2.82 -4.29
CA MET A 81 7.86 3.83 -5.08
C MET A 81 9.28 4.04 -4.59
N VAL A 82 10.16 4.38 -5.51
CA VAL A 82 11.53 4.77 -5.21
C VAL A 82 11.89 6.05 -5.96
N ASP A 83 12.94 6.75 -5.54
CA ASP A 83 13.59 7.75 -6.38
C ASP A 83 14.95 7.28 -6.90
N THR A 84 15.35 7.82 -8.05
CA THR A 84 16.70 7.61 -8.59
C THR A 84 17.71 8.56 -7.93
N PHE A 85 19.00 8.36 -8.20
CA PHE A 85 20.05 9.30 -7.76
C PHE A 85 19.88 10.72 -8.32
N ASN A 86 19.13 10.86 -9.41
CA ASN A 86 18.79 12.16 -10.02
C ASN A 86 17.40 12.65 -9.59
N PHE A 87 16.86 12.11 -8.49
CA PHE A 87 15.57 12.48 -7.89
C PHE A 87 14.35 12.27 -8.80
N GLN A 88 14.45 11.38 -9.79
CA GLN A 88 13.30 10.99 -10.59
C GLN A 88 12.48 9.96 -9.81
N LEU A 89 11.18 10.18 -9.71
CA LEU A 89 10.25 9.23 -9.11
C LEU A 89 10.06 8.01 -10.03
N LEU A 90 10.21 6.82 -9.48
CA LEU A 90 9.89 5.55 -10.10
C LEU A 90 8.78 4.87 -9.30
N VAL A 91 7.67 4.59 -9.96
CA VAL A 91 6.58 3.80 -9.42
C VAL A 91 6.85 2.34 -9.76
N LEU A 92 7.15 1.52 -8.74
CA LEU A 92 7.48 0.10 -8.94
C LEU A 92 6.23 -0.76 -8.99
N LEU A 93 5.25 -0.47 -8.12
CA LEU A 93 3.98 -1.18 -8.08
C LEU A 93 2.89 -0.28 -7.51
N VAL A 94 1.72 -0.34 -8.14
CA VAL A 94 0.46 0.18 -7.61
C VAL A 94 -0.53 -0.95 -7.61
N VAL A 95 -1.17 -1.20 -6.47
CA VAL A 95 -2.28 -2.14 -6.36
C VAL A 95 -3.50 -1.38 -5.88
N VAL A 96 -4.60 -1.55 -6.60
CA VAL A 96 -5.93 -1.04 -6.22
C VAL A 96 -6.87 -2.23 -6.26
N ASN A 97 -7.29 -2.70 -5.10
CA ASN A 97 -8.21 -3.82 -4.97
C ASN A 97 -9.61 -3.29 -4.64
N ASP A 98 -10.64 -3.94 -5.18
CA ASP A 98 -12.00 -3.80 -4.66
C ASP A 98 -12.14 -4.66 -3.39
N PRO A 99 -12.26 -4.06 -2.19
CA PRO A 99 -12.38 -4.81 -0.95
C PRO A 99 -13.74 -5.49 -0.78
N ALA A 100 -14.73 -5.24 -1.64
CA ALA A 100 -16.00 -5.94 -1.67
C ALA A 100 -15.98 -7.15 -2.62
N ALA A 101 -14.98 -7.26 -3.50
CA ALA A 101 -14.87 -8.37 -4.43
C ALA A 101 -14.44 -9.67 -3.72
N PRO A 102 -14.85 -10.85 -4.24
CA PRO A 102 -14.39 -12.13 -3.69
C PRO A 102 -12.87 -12.28 -3.78
N ARG A 103 -12.25 -12.83 -2.73
CA ARG A 103 -10.85 -13.24 -2.71
C ARG A 103 -10.71 -14.72 -3.04
N PHE A 104 -9.98 -15.06 -4.10
CA PHE A 104 -9.89 -16.45 -4.58
C PHE A 104 -8.74 -17.27 -3.97
N ASN A 105 -7.73 -16.61 -3.36
CA ASN A 105 -6.55 -17.25 -2.75
C ASN A 105 -5.58 -17.92 -3.73
N ILE A 106 -5.38 -17.37 -4.93
CA ILE A 106 -4.38 -17.88 -5.90
C ILE A 106 -2.92 -17.77 -5.41
N ASP A 107 -2.69 -16.86 -4.47
CA ASP A 107 -1.42 -16.60 -3.80
C ASP A 107 -1.13 -17.58 -2.65
N ARG A 108 -2.01 -18.56 -2.42
CA ARG A 108 -1.87 -19.58 -1.38
C ARG A 108 -2.08 -20.98 -1.92
N ASP A 109 -1.23 -21.92 -1.55
CA ASP A 109 -1.43 -23.34 -1.86
C ASP A 109 -2.54 -23.96 -0.99
N GLU A 110 -2.79 -25.26 -1.16
CA GLU A 110 -3.84 -25.99 -0.43
C GLU A 110 -3.56 -26.10 1.08
N ASP A 111 -2.29 -26.00 1.49
CA ASP A 111 -1.85 -26.01 2.87
C ASP A 111 -1.80 -24.58 3.49
N GLY A 112 -2.10 -23.55 2.69
CA GLY A 112 -2.08 -22.14 3.10
C GLY A 112 -0.71 -21.48 3.07
N ASN A 113 0.31 -22.11 2.48
CA ASN A 113 1.61 -21.49 2.26
C ASN A 113 1.54 -20.49 1.11
N ASP A 114 2.46 -19.53 1.09
CA ASP A 114 2.58 -18.56 0.00
C ASP A 114 3.02 -19.27 -1.29
N THR A 115 2.37 -19.00 -2.43
CA THR A 115 2.78 -19.55 -3.73
C THR A 115 3.88 -18.71 -4.40
N GLN A 116 4.26 -17.58 -3.80
CA GLN A 116 5.11 -16.55 -4.37
C GLN A 116 4.64 -16.15 -5.77
N LEU A 117 3.34 -15.85 -5.87
CA LEU A 117 2.70 -15.46 -7.13
C LEU A 117 2.89 -16.51 -8.24
N GLY A 118 2.78 -17.80 -7.89
CA GLY A 118 2.92 -18.90 -8.83
C GLY A 118 4.37 -19.35 -9.09
N THR A 119 5.36 -18.76 -8.42
CA THR A 119 6.78 -19.08 -8.64
C THR A 119 7.18 -20.42 -8.03
N ILE A 120 6.65 -20.76 -6.87
CA ILE A 120 7.04 -21.98 -6.14
C ILE A 120 5.97 -23.08 -6.12
N ALA A 121 4.70 -22.69 -6.19
CA ALA A 121 3.56 -23.61 -6.22
C ALA A 121 2.39 -22.92 -6.93
N ARG A 122 1.33 -23.67 -7.22
CA ARG A 122 0.10 -23.13 -7.82
C ARG A 122 -1.12 -23.69 -7.12
N ASN A 123 -2.18 -22.89 -7.05
CA ASN A 123 -3.48 -23.32 -6.57
C ASN A 123 -4.47 -23.32 -7.73
N ILE A 124 -4.45 -24.40 -8.51
CA ILE A 124 -5.19 -24.51 -9.76
C ILE A 124 -6.70 -24.31 -9.53
N HIS A 125 -7.25 -24.86 -8.46
CA HIS A 125 -8.67 -24.68 -8.13
C HIS A 125 -9.03 -23.22 -7.81
N ALA A 126 -8.16 -22.50 -7.09
CA ALA A 126 -8.36 -21.07 -6.84
C ALA A 126 -8.27 -20.26 -8.14
N GLU A 127 -7.29 -20.58 -9.00
CA GLU A 127 -7.07 -19.93 -10.29
C GLU A 127 -8.26 -20.15 -11.24
N GLU A 128 -8.78 -21.38 -11.33
CA GLU A 128 -9.97 -21.70 -12.12
C GLU A 128 -11.21 -20.92 -11.66
N ARG A 129 -11.44 -20.81 -10.34
CA ARG A 129 -12.55 -20.01 -9.80
C ARG A 129 -12.38 -18.52 -10.09
N ALA A 130 -11.16 -18.00 -9.99
CA ALA A 130 -10.87 -16.61 -10.34
C ALA A 130 -11.14 -16.35 -11.82
N MET A 131 -10.66 -17.23 -12.70
CA MET A 131 -10.90 -17.16 -14.15
C MET A 131 -12.40 -17.21 -14.48
N GLN A 132 -13.17 -18.09 -13.84
CA GLN A 132 -14.62 -18.18 -14.02
C GLN A 132 -15.36 -16.91 -13.55
N ALA A 133 -14.79 -16.17 -12.59
CA ALA A 133 -15.30 -14.88 -12.14
C ALA A 133 -14.84 -13.69 -13.00
N GLY A 134 -14.02 -13.92 -14.02
CA GLY A 134 -13.55 -12.91 -14.98
C GLY A 134 -12.25 -12.20 -14.59
N LEU A 135 -11.42 -12.83 -13.75
CA LEU A 135 -10.08 -12.36 -13.38
C LEU A 135 -8.97 -13.04 -14.19
#